data_AF-A0A4U0NGS4-F1
#
_entry.id   AF-A0A4U0NGS4-F1
#
_cell.length_a   1.000
_cell.length_b   1.000
_cell.length_c   1.000
_cell.angle_alpha   90.00
_cell.angle_beta   90.00
_cell.angle_gamma   90.00
#
_symmetry.space_group_name_H-M   'P 1'
#
loop_
_entity.id
_entity.type
_entity.pdbx_description
1 polymer ?
#
loop_
_entity_poly.entity_id
_entity_poly.type
_entity_poly.pdbx_seq_one_letter_code
_entity_poly.pdbx_strand_id
1 'polypeptide(L)'
;MARYLHYFISIIIYLVAYAVLQSANAQSISNTFKIQSLYKFDSQIQNNKDNNNKNIDISFEKTMPAEIHPYRKSFFTLISFTVLISITLFFAFKYYQNIQLEQRKAVDQLVHKVEELSQHQSSQKEEEKDKYIQELIELANNRNPIFFTKFNQYFPEFSRQLMTVSSFKLVAKEIEICAMLILNFDTKEIAYYTNSTTRSVESRKYRIRKKLQVPSSEDLTLWMQLKLPERLEQLRSQSVSLSTINLIQMHS
;
A
#
# COMPACT_ATOMS: atom_id res chain seq x y z
N MET A 1 5.04 -1.59 -17.12
CA MET A 1 5.16 -0.29 -17.81
C MET A 1 6.35 -0.26 -18.78
N ALA A 2 7.61 -0.28 -18.33
CA ALA A 2 8.79 -0.12 -19.22
C ALA A 2 8.93 -1.20 -20.33
N ARG A 3 8.57 -2.46 -20.05
CA ARG A 3 8.63 -3.54 -21.05
C ARG A 3 7.65 -3.35 -22.20
N TYR A 4 6.44 -2.86 -21.94
CA TYR A 4 5.43 -2.61 -22.97
C TYR A 4 5.82 -1.48 -23.92
N LEU A 5 6.45 -0.43 -23.37
CA LEU A 5 6.99 0.67 -24.17
C LEU A 5 8.11 0.17 -25.10
N HIS A 6 8.98 -0.69 -24.59
CA HIS A 6 10.05 -1.30 -25.39
C HIS A 6 9.50 -2.17 -26.52
N TYR A 7 8.52 -3.05 -26.26
CA TYR A 7 7.88 -3.86 -27.31
C TYR A 7 7.20 -3.00 -28.39
N PHE A 8 6.52 -1.93 -27.98
CA PHE A 8 5.86 -1.02 -28.91
C PHE A 8 6.86 -0.31 -29.84
N ILE A 9 7.99 0.17 -29.29
CA ILE A 9 9.06 0.80 -30.08
C ILE A 9 9.70 -0.22 -31.04
N SER A 10 9.96 -1.46 -30.59
CA SER A 10 10.50 -2.52 -31.45
C SER A 10 9.57 -2.87 -32.62
N ILE A 11 8.26 -2.90 -32.39
CA ILE A 11 7.26 -3.16 -33.45
C ILE A 11 7.25 -2.03 -34.48
N ILE A 12 7.32 -0.77 -34.03
CA ILE A 12 7.38 0.38 -34.95
C ILE A 12 8.65 0.35 -35.80
N ILE A 13 9.81 0.07 -35.18
CA ILE A 13 11.08 -0.06 -35.91
C ILE A 13 10.99 -1.18 -36.96
N TYR A 14 10.41 -2.33 -36.61
CA TYR A 14 10.24 -3.45 -37.53
C TYR A 14 9.33 -3.10 -38.72
N LEU A 15 8.20 -2.42 -38.46
CA LEU A 15 7.27 -1.99 -39.50
C LEU A 15 7.88 -0.95 -40.45
N VAL A 16 8.66 0.00 -39.91
CA VAL A 16 9.39 0.98 -40.73
C VAL A 16 10.46 0.29 -41.57
N ALA A 17 11.25 -0.60 -40.97
CA ALA A 17 12.29 -1.35 -41.68
C ALA A 17 11.70 -2.21 -42.80
N TYR A 18 10.59 -2.91 -42.53
CA TYR A 18 9.87 -3.71 -43.52
C TYR A 18 9.36 -2.86 -44.69
N ALA A 19 8.79 -1.68 -44.41
CA ALA A 19 8.28 -0.79 -45.44
C ALA A 19 9.41 -0.20 -46.31
N VAL A 20 10.57 0.11 -45.73
CA VAL A 20 11.77 0.53 -46.48
C VAL A 20 12.26 -0.59 -47.38
N LEU A 21 12.36 -1.83 -46.86
CA LEU A 21 12.78 -3.00 -47.65
C LEU A 21 11.84 -3.23 -48.84
N GLN A 22 10.53 -3.12 -48.62
CA GLN A 22 9.52 -3.27 -49.66
C GLN A 22 9.61 -2.17 -50.72
N SER A 23 9.91 -0.92 -50.32
CA SER A 23 10.12 0.19 -51.25
C SER A 23 11.38 0.02 -52.11
N ALA A 24 12.46 -0.50 -51.52
CA ALA A 24 13.70 -0.79 -52.24
C ALA A 24 13.52 -1.93 -53.25
N ASN A 25 12.77 -2.98 -52.87
CA ASN A 25 12.44 -4.09 -53.75
C ASN A 25 11.50 -3.68 -54.89
N ALA A 26 10.54 -2.77 -54.64
CA ALA A 26 9.71 -2.22 -55.69
C ALA A 26 10.51 -1.40 -56.71
N GLN A 27 11.50 -0.61 -56.26
CA GLN A 27 12.37 0.17 -57.13
C GLN A 27 13.31 -0.72 -57.96
N SER A 28 13.86 -1.79 -57.37
CA SER A 28 14.72 -2.73 -58.09
C SER A 28 13.97 -3.47 -59.19
N ILE A 29 12.73 -3.92 -58.92
CA ILE A 29 11.85 -4.56 -59.91
C ILE A 29 11.47 -3.58 -61.04
N SER A 30 11.18 -2.31 -60.72
CA SER A 30 10.89 -1.30 -61.76
C SER A 30 12.11 -1.06 -62.69
N ASN A 31 13.31 -0.99 -62.11
CA ASN A 31 14.54 -0.81 -62.87
C ASN A 31 14.86 -2.01 -63.78
N THR A 32 14.61 -3.25 -63.34
CA THR A 32 14.82 -4.44 -64.18
C THR A 32 13.85 -4.50 -65.35
N PHE A 33 12.57 -4.19 -65.14
CA PHE A 33 11.60 -4.08 -66.22
C PHE A 33 11.97 -3.00 -67.24
N LYS A 34 12.48 -1.85 -66.78
CA LYS A 34 12.94 -0.77 -67.66
C LYS A 34 14.14 -1.19 -68.50
N ILE A 35 15.13 -1.85 -67.90
CA ILE A 35 16.29 -2.39 -68.63
C ILE A 35 15.85 -3.44 -69.66
N GLN A 36 14.94 -4.34 -69.30
CA GLN A 36 14.43 -5.36 -70.22
C GLN A 36 13.65 -4.75 -71.39
N SER A 37 12.92 -3.65 -71.16
CA SER A 37 12.26 -2.89 -72.22
C SER A 37 13.26 -2.18 -73.15
N LEU A 38 14.38 -1.67 -72.61
CA LEU A 38 15.45 -1.05 -73.39
C LEU A 38 16.20 -2.06 -74.26
N TYR A 39 16.56 -3.23 -73.73
CA TYR A 39 17.19 -4.30 -74.50
C TYR A 39 16.29 -4.81 -75.65
N LYS A 40 14.98 -4.95 -75.38
CA LYS A 40 14.01 -5.35 -76.41
C LYS A 40 13.81 -4.28 -77.49
N PHE A 41 13.95 -3.01 -77.14
CA PHE A 41 13.91 -1.92 -78.11
C PHE A 41 15.17 -1.87 -78.97
N ASP A 42 16.35 -1.99 -78.37
CA ASP A 42 17.64 -1.98 -79.09
C ASP A 42 17.75 -3.13 -80.09
N SER A 43 17.29 -4.33 -79.72
CA SER A 43 17.23 -5.47 -80.64
C SER A 43 16.30 -5.25 -81.85
N GLN A 44 15.23 -4.46 -81.71
CA GLN A 44 14.37 -4.09 -82.85
C GLN A 44 15.02 -3.05 -83.76
N ILE A 45 15.82 -2.13 -83.20
CA ILE A 45 16.59 -1.15 -83.98
C ILE A 45 17.70 -1.84 -84.80
N GLN A 46 18.40 -2.82 -84.21
CA GLN A 46 19.44 -3.59 -84.90
C GLN A 46 18.86 -4.38 -86.09
N ASN A 47 17.73 -5.07 -85.87
CA ASN A 47 17.07 -5.89 -86.88
C ASN A 47 16.44 -5.06 -88.03
N ASN A 48 16.15 -3.78 -87.79
CA ASN A 48 15.69 -2.84 -88.82
C ASN A 48 16.85 -2.20 -89.60
N LYS A 49 18.03 -2.03 -88.98
CA LYS A 49 19.24 -1.53 -89.65
C LYS A 49 19.81 -2.49 -90.68
N ASP A 50 19.70 -3.80 -90.45
CA ASP A 50 20.17 -4.82 -91.39
C ASP A 50 19.26 -4.98 -92.63
N ASN A 51 18.05 -4.41 -92.60
CA ASN A 51 17.03 -4.67 -93.61
C ASN A 51 16.75 -3.55 -94.61
N ASN A 52 17.22 -2.30 -94.46
CA ASN A 52 17.01 -1.28 -95.51
C ASN A 52 18.02 -0.11 -95.49
N ASN A 53 18.75 0.04 -96.59
CA ASN A 53 19.38 1.27 -97.03
C ASN A 53 18.29 2.22 -97.59
N LYS A 54 17.98 3.31 -96.88
CA LYS A 54 17.48 4.60 -97.41
C LYS A 54 17.27 5.61 -96.28
N ASN A 55 17.83 6.79 -96.49
CA ASN A 55 17.70 8.02 -95.68
C ASN A 55 16.29 8.26 -95.14
N ILE A 56 16.17 8.53 -93.84
CA ILE A 56 15.06 9.32 -93.29
C ILE A 56 15.61 10.19 -92.15
N ASP A 57 15.72 11.48 -92.45
CA ASP A 57 15.60 12.56 -91.48
C ASP A 57 14.12 12.65 -91.12
N ILE A 58 13.76 12.60 -89.83
CA ILE A 58 12.50 13.10 -89.24
C ILE A 58 12.69 13.05 -87.72
N SER A 59 12.76 14.23 -87.13
CA SER A 59 12.58 14.46 -85.71
C SER A 59 11.20 13.95 -85.29
N PHE A 60 11.15 13.08 -84.28
CA PHE A 60 9.91 12.88 -83.50
C PHE A 60 10.25 12.96 -82.03
N GLU A 61 10.18 14.18 -81.53
CA GLU A 61 10.06 14.47 -80.11
C GLU A 61 8.78 13.82 -79.59
N LYS A 62 8.92 12.66 -78.93
CA LYS A 62 7.84 12.06 -78.15
C LYS A 62 8.12 12.34 -76.68
N THR A 63 7.51 13.42 -76.20
CA THR A 63 7.16 13.63 -74.80
C THR A 63 6.52 12.35 -74.24
N MET A 64 7.23 11.65 -73.37
CA MET A 64 6.68 10.57 -72.55
C MET A 64 5.92 11.19 -71.38
N PRO A 65 4.64 10.86 -71.14
CA PRO A 65 3.93 11.33 -69.97
C PRO A 65 4.58 10.74 -68.71
N ALA A 66 4.87 11.60 -67.75
CA ALA A 66 5.31 11.21 -66.42
C ALA A 66 4.16 10.49 -65.70
N GLU A 67 4.01 9.19 -65.92
CA GLU A 67 3.15 8.36 -65.07
C GLU A 67 3.82 8.17 -63.70
N ILE A 68 3.28 8.91 -62.73
CA ILE A 68 3.63 8.85 -61.32
C ILE A 68 3.28 7.45 -60.79
N HIS A 69 4.30 6.63 -60.54
CA HIS A 69 4.16 5.27 -60.01
C HIS A 69 3.25 5.27 -58.74
N PRO A 70 2.20 4.42 -58.67
CA PRO A 70 1.15 4.48 -57.64
C PRO A 70 1.62 4.12 -56.22
N TYR A 71 2.88 3.75 -56.02
CA TYR A 71 3.41 3.25 -54.75
C TYR A 71 3.79 4.36 -53.75
N ARG A 72 4.12 5.58 -54.21
CA ARG A 72 4.56 6.69 -53.33
C ARG A 72 3.42 7.28 -52.48
N LYS A 73 2.19 7.28 -52.98
CA LYS A 73 1.02 7.78 -52.24
C LYS A 73 0.60 6.82 -51.12
N SER A 74 0.73 5.51 -51.34
CA SER A 74 0.35 4.45 -50.39
C SER A 74 1.21 4.41 -49.11
N PHE A 75 2.44 4.93 -49.16
CA PHE A 75 3.31 4.99 -47.97
C PHE A 75 2.86 6.08 -46.97
N PHE A 76 2.53 7.27 -47.48
CA PHE A 76 2.06 8.38 -46.64
C PHE A 76 0.70 8.08 -46.01
N THR A 77 -0.16 7.31 -46.69
CA THR A 77 -1.44 6.86 -46.11
C THR A 77 -1.21 5.95 -44.92
N LEU A 78 -0.25 5.01 -44.98
CA LEU A 78 0.06 4.12 -43.87
C LEU A 78 0.60 4.88 -42.64
N ILE A 79 1.49 5.85 -42.85
CA ILE A 79 2.00 6.71 -41.76
C ILE A 79 0.88 7.56 -41.15
N SER A 80 -0.03 8.06 -41.98
CA SER A 80 -1.19 8.81 -41.48
C SER A 80 -2.09 7.95 -40.58
N PHE A 81 -2.34 6.69 -40.96
CA PHE A 81 -3.11 5.77 -40.13
C PHE A 81 -2.40 5.41 -38.81
N THR A 82 -1.08 5.20 -38.82
CA THR A 82 -0.34 4.88 -37.57
C THR A 82 -0.31 6.06 -36.61
N VAL A 83 -0.20 7.29 -37.12
CA VAL A 83 -0.28 8.51 -36.31
C VAL A 83 -1.68 8.65 -35.71
N LEU A 84 -2.73 8.41 -36.49
CA LEU A 84 -4.11 8.44 -35.99
C LEU A 84 -4.35 7.39 -34.90
N ILE A 85 -3.87 6.16 -35.08
CA ILE A 85 -3.97 5.10 -34.06
C ILE A 85 -3.19 5.48 -32.79
N SER A 86 -2.02 6.10 -32.94
CA SER A 86 -1.21 6.54 -31.79
C SER A 86 -1.91 7.64 -31.00
N ILE A 87 -2.58 8.57 -31.70
CA ILE A 87 -3.35 9.65 -31.10
C ILE A 87 -4.58 9.08 -30.36
N THR A 88 -5.32 8.15 -30.97
CA THR A 88 -6.49 7.54 -30.32
C THR A 88 -6.09 6.72 -29.09
N LEU A 89 -4.98 5.98 -29.15
CA LEU A 89 -4.42 5.26 -28.00
C LEU A 89 -3.95 6.22 -26.89
N PHE A 90 -3.35 7.36 -27.24
CA PHE A 90 -2.95 8.37 -26.27
C PHE A 90 -4.15 8.97 -25.54
N PHE A 91 -5.22 9.32 -26.27
CA PHE A 91 -6.46 9.80 -25.66
C PHE A 91 -7.16 8.72 -24.83
N ALA A 92 -7.21 7.47 -25.30
CA ALA A 92 -7.75 6.35 -24.53
C ALA A 92 -6.96 6.09 -23.25
N PHE A 93 -5.62 6.22 -23.31
CA PHE A 93 -4.75 6.09 -22.15
C PHE A 93 -4.96 7.23 -21.15
N LYS A 94 -5.07 8.48 -21.61
CA LYS A 94 -5.39 9.64 -20.76
C LYS A 94 -6.78 9.51 -20.13
N TYR A 95 -7.76 9.03 -20.89
CA TYR A 95 -9.10 8.74 -20.40
C TYR A 95 -9.08 7.66 -19.30
N TYR A 96 -8.36 6.55 -19.53
CA TYR A 96 -8.20 5.48 -18.55
C TYR A 96 -7.45 5.95 -17.29
N GLN A 97 -6.41 6.79 -17.44
CA GLN A 97 -5.70 7.39 -16.31
C GLN A 97 -6.62 8.29 -15.48
N ASN A 98 -7.48 9.08 -16.12
CA ASN A 98 -8.37 10.01 -15.42
C ASN A 98 -9.36 9.28 -14.50
N ILE A 99 -9.92 8.15 -14.95
CA ILE A 99 -10.84 7.31 -14.15
C ILE A 99 -10.15 6.76 -12.89
N GLN A 100 -8.86 6.41 -12.99
CA GLN A 100 -8.08 5.87 -11.86
C GLN A 100 -7.69 6.93 -10.82
N LEU A 101 -7.61 8.21 -11.21
CA LEU A 101 -7.34 9.30 -10.27
C LEU A 101 -8.53 9.57 -9.35
N GLU A 102 -9.75 9.50 -9.87
CA GLU A 102 -10.97 9.72 -9.07
C GLU A 102 -11.16 8.65 -8.00
N GLN A 103 -10.82 7.38 -8.28
CA GLN A 103 -10.88 6.31 -7.29
C GLN A 103 -9.85 6.50 -6.17
N ARG A 104 -8.65 7.01 -6.49
CA ARG A 104 -7.60 7.29 -5.50
C ARG A 104 -7.98 8.40 -4.55
N LYS A 105 -8.57 9.50 -5.06
CA LYS A 105 -9.05 10.61 -4.23
C LYS A 105 -10.11 10.16 -3.22
N ALA A 106 -11.04 9.29 -3.64
CA ALA A 106 -12.05 8.73 -2.75
C ALA A 106 -11.43 7.87 -1.64
N VAL A 107 -10.42 7.05 -1.96
CA VAL A 107 -9.68 6.26 -0.97
C VAL A 107 -8.90 7.17 -0.01
N ASP A 108 -8.20 8.18 -0.50
CA ASP A 108 -7.44 9.11 0.34
C ASP A 108 -8.34 9.90 1.29
N GLN A 109 -9.53 10.31 0.82
CA GLN A 109 -10.56 10.94 1.65
C GLN A 109 -11.09 9.99 2.73
N LEU A 110 -11.35 8.74 2.38
CA LEU A 110 -11.79 7.73 3.35
C LEU A 110 -10.71 7.45 4.39
N VAL A 111 -9.44 7.35 3.99
CA VAL A 111 -8.30 7.16 4.89
C VAL A 111 -8.16 8.35 5.84
N HIS A 112 -8.22 9.59 5.33
CA HIS A 112 -8.17 10.78 6.17
C HIS A 112 -9.35 10.86 7.14
N LYS A 113 -10.55 10.47 6.71
CA LYS A 113 -11.74 10.45 7.59
C LYS A 113 -11.59 9.41 8.70
N VAL A 114 -11.04 8.24 8.41
CA VAL A 114 -10.74 7.20 9.40
C VAL A 114 -9.69 7.70 10.39
N GLU A 115 -8.64 8.38 9.93
CA GLU A 115 -7.60 8.96 10.80
C GLU A 115 -8.17 10.01 11.77
N GLU A 116 -8.98 10.94 11.26
CA GLU A 116 -9.65 11.98 12.05
C GLU A 116 -10.60 11.38 13.11
N LEU A 117 -11.40 10.37 12.72
CA LEU A 117 -12.26 9.63 13.66
C LEU A 117 -11.44 8.88 14.71
N SER A 118 -10.31 8.29 14.32
CA SER A 118 -9.43 7.54 15.23
C SER A 118 -8.76 8.47 16.24
N GLN A 119 -8.31 9.65 15.81
CA GLN A 119 -7.76 10.67 16.71
C GLN A 119 -8.81 11.21 17.67
N HIS A 120 -10.01 11.59 17.18
CA HIS A 120 -11.08 12.05 18.07
C HIS A 120 -11.52 10.98 19.07
N GLN A 121 -11.59 9.71 18.66
CA GLN A 121 -11.88 8.60 19.57
C GLN A 121 -10.76 8.40 20.60
N SER A 122 -9.50 8.60 20.23
CA SER A 122 -8.36 8.49 21.14
C SER A 122 -8.37 9.61 22.18
N SER A 123 -8.57 10.86 21.75
CA SER A 123 -8.67 12.02 22.64
C SER A 123 -9.89 11.94 23.56
N GLN A 124 -11.06 11.52 23.05
CA GLN A 124 -12.25 11.33 23.88
C GLN A 124 -12.07 10.22 24.91
N LYS A 125 -11.44 9.09 24.54
CA LYS A 125 -11.14 8.00 25.49
C LYS A 125 -10.14 8.42 26.56
N GLU A 126 -9.17 9.26 26.22
CA GLU A 126 -8.18 9.76 27.17
C GLU A 126 -8.82 10.75 28.15
N GLU A 127 -9.64 11.68 27.66
CA GLU A 127 -10.40 12.62 28.50
C GLU A 127 -11.40 11.90 29.43
N GLU A 128 -12.09 10.87 28.91
CA GLU A 128 -13.00 10.05 29.71
C GLU A 128 -12.25 9.26 30.79
N LYS A 129 -11.08 8.68 30.45
CA LYS A 129 -10.21 7.99 31.39
C LYS A 129 -9.71 8.92 32.49
N ASP A 130 -9.26 10.13 32.15
CA ASP A 130 -8.79 11.11 33.13
C ASP A 130 -9.90 11.48 34.10
N LYS A 131 -11.12 11.70 33.60
CA LYS A 131 -12.30 11.97 34.44
C LYS A 131 -12.58 10.83 35.44
N TYR A 132 -12.48 9.58 35.00
CA TYR A 132 -12.68 8.42 35.89
C TYR A 132 -11.59 8.30 36.96
N ILE A 133 -10.34 8.55 36.60
CA ILE A 133 -9.24 8.54 37.56
C ILE A 133 -9.44 9.64 38.61
N GLN A 134 -9.86 10.84 38.20
CA GLN A 134 -10.18 11.93 39.14
C GLN A 134 -11.33 11.57 40.08
N GLU A 135 -12.41 10.96 39.58
CA GLU A 135 -13.52 10.47 40.42
C GLU A 135 -13.03 9.46 41.46
N LEU A 136 -12.19 8.50 41.05
CA LEU A 136 -11.62 7.51 41.97
C LEU A 136 -10.73 8.14 43.03
N ILE A 137 -9.94 9.15 42.66
CA ILE A 137 -9.07 9.88 43.59
C ILE A 137 -9.93 10.63 44.62
N GLU A 138 -10.99 11.31 44.17
CA GLU A 138 -11.90 12.02 45.07
C GLU A 138 -12.61 11.07 46.05
N LEU A 139 -13.06 9.91 45.58
CA LEU A 139 -13.67 8.88 46.43
C LEU A 139 -12.68 8.37 47.49
N ALA A 140 -11.42 8.12 47.12
CA ALA A 140 -10.38 7.71 48.05
C ALA A 140 -10.08 8.81 49.08
N ASN A 141 -9.93 10.07 48.63
CA ASN A 141 -9.67 11.24 49.47
C ASN A 141 -10.74 11.42 50.55
N ASN A 142 -12.00 11.24 50.16
CA ASN A 142 -13.15 11.34 51.06
C ASN A 142 -13.39 10.08 51.90
N ARG A 143 -12.49 9.08 51.85
CA ARG A 143 -12.61 7.78 52.54
C ARG A 143 -13.94 7.08 52.25
N ASN A 144 -14.46 7.26 51.04
CA ASN A 144 -15.77 6.74 50.67
C ASN A 144 -15.66 5.22 50.46
N PRO A 145 -16.44 4.38 51.18
CA PRO A 145 -16.37 2.92 51.06
C PRO A 145 -16.75 2.41 49.65
N ILE A 146 -17.40 3.24 48.83
CA ILE A 146 -17.76 2.93 47.45
C ILE A 146 -16.53 2.94 46.53
N PHE A 147 -15.40 3.55 46.95
CA PHE A 147 -14.16 3.62 46.18
C PHE A 147 -13.81 2.29 45.51
N PHE A 148 -13.69 1.20 46.29
CA PHE A 148 -13.24 -0.08 45.76
C PHE A 148 -14.28 -0.72 44.83
N THR A 149 -15.57 -0.50 45.08
CA THR A 149 -16.64 -0.95 44.18
C THR A 149 -16.56 -0.21 42.84
N LYS A 150 -16.42 1.12 42.87
CA LYS A 150 -16.29 1.95 41.68
C LYS A 150 -15.00 1.61 40.92
N PHE A 151 -13.90 1.38 41.63
CA PHE A 151 -12.65 0.93 41.04
C PHE A 151 -12.83 -0.38 40.28
N ASN A 152 -13.50 -1.39 40.85
CA ASN A 152 -13.76 -2.65 40.16
C ASN A 152 -14.73 -2.50 38.97
N GLN A 153 -15.58 -1.46 38.93
CA GLN A 153 -16.40 -1.18 37.74
C GLN A 153 -15.53 -0.69 36.57
N TYR A 154 -14.55 0.17 36.85
CA TYR A 154 -13.62 0.69 35.83
C TYR A 154 -12.51 -0.30 35.48
N PHE A 155 -12.10 -1.14 36.43
CA PHE A 155 -11.04 -2.14 36.28
C PHE A 155 -11.53 -3.55 36.65
N PRO A 156 -12.52 -4.11 35.94
CA PRO A 156 -13.16 -5.39 36.31
C PRO A 156 -12.18 -6.56 36.31
N GLU A 157 -11.20 -6.51 35.42
CA GLU A 157 -10.21 -7.57 35.27
C GLU A 157 -9.07 -7.46 36.29
N PHE A 158 -8.86 -6.31 36.92
CA PHE A 158 -7.69 -6.06 37.77
C PHE A 158 -7.56 -7.10 38.90
N SER A 159 -8.65 -7.32 39.64
CA SER A 159 -8.66 -8.26 40.76
C SER A 159 -8.35 -9.68 40.28
N ARG A 160 -8.90 -10.09 39.12
CA ARG A 160 -8.64 -11.40 38.51
C ARG A 160 -7.18 -11.53 38.07
N GLN A 161 -6.67 -10.52 37.39
CA GLN A 161 -5.30 -10.46 36.87
C GLN A 161 -4.26 -10.51 37.99
N LEU A 162 -4.47 -9.74 39.05
CA LEU A 162 -3.62 -9.71 40.22
C LEU A 162 -3.56 -11.09 40.88
N MET A 163 -4.71 -11.78 40.95
CA MET A 163 -4.81 -13.14 41.48
C MET A 163 -4.09 -14.17 40.60
N THR A 164 -4.10 -14.02 39.28
CA THR A 164 -3.35 -14.90 38.35
C THR A 164 -1.83 -14.75 38.51
N VAL A 165 -1.33 -13.53 38.73
CA VAL A 165 0.11 -13.28 38.87
C VAL A 165 0.62 -13.62 40.28
N SER A 166 -0.25 -13.50 41.29
CA SER A 166 0.11 -13.81 42.67
C SER A 166 0.35 -15.32 42.87
N SER A 167 1.42 -15.68 43.58
CA SER A 167 1.68 -17.07 43.95
C SER A 167 0.81 -17.55 45.12
N PHE A 168 0.18 -16.59 45.81
CA PHE A 168 -0.70 -16.82 46.94
C PHE A 168 -1.88 -15.88 46.86
N LYS A 169 -3.05 -16.34 47.31
CA LYS A 169 -4.28 -15.55 47.33
C LYS A 169 -4.10 -14.26 48.15
N LEU A 170 -4.35 -13.13 47.49
CA LEU A 170 -4.42 -11.83 48.14
C LEU A 170 -5.77 -11.69 48.85
N VAL A 171 -5.75 -11.06 50.02
CA VAL A 171 -6.98 -10.74 50.76
C VAL A 171 -7.58 -9.46 50.20
N ALA A 172 -8.89 -9.27 50.28
CA ALA A 172 -9.60 -8.09 49.75
C ALA A 172 -8.93 -6.75 50.11
N LYS A 173 -8.48 -6.58 51.37
CA LYS A 173 -7.78 -5.37 51.82
C LYS A 173 -6.40 -5.18 51.20
N GLU A 174 -5.71 -6.25 50.79
CA GLU A 174 -4.47 -6.14 50.04
C GLU A 174 -4.73 -5.74 48.60
N ILE A 175 -5.80 -6.28 47.98
CA ILE A 175 -6.23 -5.90 46.63
C ILE A 175 -6.64 -4.42 46.59
N GLU A 176 -7.35 -3.94 47.61
CA GLU A 176 -7.70 -2.53 47.78
C GLU A 176 -6.45 -1.62 47.86
N ILE A 177 -5.40 -2.06 48.56
CA ILE A 177 -4.11 -1.33 48.58
C ILE A 177 -3.43 -1.36 47.21
N CYS A 178 -3.47 -2.49 46.50
CA CYS A 178 -2.93 -2.55 45.13
C CYS A 178 -3.67 -1.61 44.17
N ALA A 179 -5.00 -1.49 44.31
CA ALA A 179 -5.79 -0.51 43.55
C ALA A 179 -5.31 0.93 43.82
N MET A 180 -5.06 1.27 45.09
CA MET A 180 -4.51 2.58 45.45
C MET A 180 -3.10 2.82 44.89
N LEU A 181 -2.25 1.77 44.84
CA LEU A 181 -0.90 1.88 44.26
C LEU A 181 -0.95 2.10 42.75
N ILE A 182 -1.89 1.48 42.03
CA ILE A 182 -2.08 1.76 40.60
C ILE A 182 -2.48 3.23 40.36
N LEU A 183 -3.33 3.79 41.23
CA LEU A 183 -3.71 5.20 41.20
C LEU A 183 -2.61 6.15 41.71
N ASN A 184 -1.41 5.63 41.95
CA ASN A 184 -0.22 6.39 42.34
C ASN A 184 -0.27 7.04 43.73
N PHE A 185 -1.10 6.50 44.64
CA PHE A 185 -1.09 6.97 46.02
C PHE A 185 0.19 6.57 46.75
N ASP A 186 0.74 7.52 47.50
CA ASP A 186 1.90 7.28 48.35
C ASP A 186 1.52 6.52 49.63
N THR A 187 2.54 6.09 50.39
CA THR A 187 2.32 5.33 51.63
C THR A 187 1.56 6.13 52.70
N LYS A 188 1.71 7.46 52.74
CA LYS A 188 1.04 8.34 53.72
C LYS A 188 -0.42 8.55 53.35
N GLU A 189 -0.70 8.76 52.08
CA GLU A 189 -2.04 8.87 51.51
C GLU A 189 -2.83 7.58 51.75
N ILE A 190 -2.26 6.41 51.41
CA ILE A 190 -2.88 5.11 51.68
C ILE A 190 -3.15 4.93 53.18
N ALA A 191 -2.23 5.34 54.05
CA ALA A 191 -2.41 5.26 55.49
C ALA A 191 -3.58 6.13 55.96
N TYR A 192 -3.67 7.35 55.45
CA TYR A 192 -4.79 8.26 55.72
C TYR A 192 -6.13 7.68 55.22
N TYR A 193 -6.21 7.17 53.99
CA TYR A 193 -7.48 6.66 53.43
C TYR A 193 -7.94 5.37 54.09
N THR A 194 -7.01 4.49 54.44
CA THR A 194 -7.33 3.19 55.06
C THR A 194 -7.40 3.24 56.58
N ASN A 195 -7.40 4.44 57.18
CA ASN A 195 -7.38 4.67 58.63
C ASN A 195 -6.35 3.78 59.35
N SER A 196 -5.14 3.70 58.78
CA SER A 196 -4.06 2.84 59.23
C SER A 196 -2.80 3.69 59.46
N THR A 197 -1.81 3.15 60.19
CA THR A 197 -0.51 3.82 60.30
C THR A 197 0.34 3.59 59.05
N THR A 198 1.25 4.51 58.74
CA THR A 198 2.22 4.35 57.64
C THR A 198 3.00 3.04 57.76
N ARG A 199 3.47 2.70 58.98
CA ARG A 199 4.15 1.42 59.27
C ARG A 199 3.28 0.20 58.96
N SER A 200 1.97 0.26 59.21
CA SER A 200 1.03 -0.80 58.87
C SER A 200 0.89 -0.96 57.36
N VAL A 201 0.82 0.15 56.62
CA VAL A 201 0.79 0.15 55.15
C VAL A 201 2.10 -0.40 54.57
N GLU A 202 3.26 -0.01 55.09
CA GLU A 202 4.56 -0.56 54.68
C GLU A 202 4.64 -2.07 54.89
N SER A 203 4.17 -2.56 56.04
CA SER A 203 4.10 -3.99 56.32
C SER A 203 3.19 -4.72 55.34
N ARG A 204 2.03 -4.14 54.99
CA ARG A 204 1.13 -4.68 53.94
C ARG A 204 1.79 -4.67 52.57
N LYS A 205 2.46 -3.58 52.17
CA LYS A 205 3.23 -3.48 50.91
C LYS A 205 4.33 -4.55 50.84
N TYR A 206 5.03 -4.82 51.95
CA TYR A 206 6.01 -5.90 52.03
C TYR A 206 5.38 -7.29 51.79
N ARG A 207 4.23 -7.57 52.43
CA ARG A 207 3.50 -8.83 52.21
C ARG A 207 3.02 -8.97 50.77
N ILE A 208 2.47 -7.91 50.19
CA ILE A 208 2.05 -7.84 48.78
C ILE A 208 3.24 -8.14 47.87
N ARG A 209 4.38 -7.47 48.07
CA ARG A 209 5.63 -7.71 47.34
C ARG A 209 6.02 -9.19 47.35
N LYS A 210 6.01 -9.83 48.53
CA LYS A 210 6.33 -11.26 48.67
C LYS A 210 5.34 -12.16 47.93
N LYS A 211 4.03 -11.89 48.03
CA LYS A 211 2.99 -12.70 47.37
C LYS A 211 3.01 -12.57 45.84
N LEU A 212 3.39 -11.40 45.34
CA LEU A 212 3.55 -11.10 43.91
C LEU A 212 4.95 -11.45 43.37
N GLN A 213 5.85 -11.92 44.23
CA GLN A 213 7.26 -12.18 43.90
C GLN A 213 7.98 -10.98 43.25
N VAL A 214 7.67 -9.76 43.69
CA VAL A 214 8.33 -8.55 43.17
C VAL A 214 9.74 -8.44 43.78
N PRO A 215 10.80 -8.30 42.96
CA PRO A 215 12.16 -8.13 43.46
C PRO A 215 12.30 -6.92 44.39
N SER A 216 13.18 -7.02 45.40
CA SER A 216 13.43 -5.90 46.32
C SER A 216 14.09 -4.70 45.64
N SER A 217 14.77 -4.92 44.52
CA SER A 217 15.36 -3.86 43.69
C SER A 217 14.34 -3.03 42.92
N GLU A 218 13.08 -3.48 42.86
CA GLU A 218 12.02 -2.82 42.11
C GLU A 218 11.02 -2.14 43.04
N ASP A 219 10.63 -0.93 42.65
CA ASP A 219 9.53 -0.24 43.30
C ASP A 219 8.21 -0.97 43.03
N LEU A 220 7.43 -1.18 44.09
CA LEU A 220 6.20 -1.96 44.01
C LEU A 220 5.11 -1.23 43.25
N THR A 221 5.03 0.10 43.39
CA THR A 221 4.06 0.95 42.69
C THR A 221 4.35 0.93 41.20
N LEU A 222 5.61 1.17 40.82
CA LEU A 222 6.07 1.15 39.44
C LEU A 222 5.85 -0.23 38.78
N TRP A 223 6.16 -1.30 39.51
CA TRP A 223 5.91 -2.67 39.05
C TRP A 223 4.43 -2.89 38.73
N MET A 224 3.51 -2.40 39.58
CA MET A 224 2.07 -2.54 39.34
C MET A 224 1.59 -1.71 38.14
N GLN A 225 2.12 -0.51 37.95
CA GLN A 225 1.68 0.36 36.86
C GLN A 225 2.21 -0.08 35.49
N LEU A 226 3.48 -0.49 35.40
CA LEU A 226 4.11 -0.80 34.11
C LEU A 226 4.04 -2.27 33.75
N LYS A 227 4.34 -3.16 34.70
CA LYS A 227 4.54 -4.59 34.39
C LYS A 227 3.26 -5.41 34.52
N LEU A 228 2.25 -4.94 35.26
CA LEU A 228 0.98 -5.63 35.34
C LEU A 228 0.26 -5.60 33.97
N PRO A 229 0.08 -4.45 33.28
CA PRO A 229 -0.52 -4.42 31.94
C PRO A 229 0.28 -5.22 30.90
N GLU A 230 1.61 -5.11 30.92
CA GLU A 230 2.50 -5.80 29.97
C GLU A 230 2.43 -7.34 30.09
N ARG A 231 2.48 -7.86 31.33
CA ARG A 231 2.33 -9.30 31.57
C ARG A 231 0.98 -9.83 31.09
N LEU A 232 -0.04 -8.99 31.06
CA LEU A 232 -1.37 -9.38 30.62
C LEU A 232 -1.50 -9.41 29.10
N GLU A 233 -0.82 -8.52 28.39
CA GLU A 233 -0.69 -8.62 26.94
C GLU A 233 0.11 -9.86 26.52
N GLN A 234 1.13 -10.22 27.29
CA GLN A 234 1.91 -11.46 27.09
C GLN A 234 1.07 -12.72 27.34
N LEU A 235 0.26 -12.75 28.42
CA LEU A 235 -0.64 -13.87 28.70
C LEU A 235 -1.80 -13.94 27.69
N ARG A 236 -2.32 -12.78 27.23
CA ARG A 236 -3.36 -12.71 26.20
C ARG A 236 -2.83 -13.23 24.86
N SER A 237 -1.64 -12.81 24.43
CA SER A 237 -1.02 -13.27 23.18
C SER A 237 -0.72 -14.78 23.19
N GLN A 238 -0.33 -15.34 24.34
CA GLN A 238 -0.20 -16.80 24.50
C GLN A 238 -1.55 -17.53 24.45
N SER A 239 -2.61 -16.98 25.06
CA SER A 239 -3.94 -17.60 25.02
C SER A 239 -4.59 -17.56 23.63
N VAL A 240 -4.36 -16.47 22.88
CA VAL A 240 -4.82 -16.32 21.49
C VAL A 240 -4.07 -17.29 20.58
N SER A 241 -2.76 -17.48 20.75
CA SER A 241 -2.01 -18.43 19.92
C SER A 241 -2.50 -19.87 20.10
N LEU A 242 -2.75 -20.30 21.35
CA LEU A 242 -3.27 -21.62 21.69
C LEU A 242 -4.69 -21.86 21.14
N SER A 243 -5.53 -20.82 21.14
CA SER A 243 -6.89 -20.92 20.59
C SER A 243 -6.91 -20.91 19.06
N THR A 244 -6.03 -20.16 18.39
CA THR A 244 -5.84 -20.29 16.93
C THR A 244 -5.27 -21.64 16.52
N ILE A 245 -4.35 -22.22 17.30
CA ILE A 245 -3.78 -23.55 17.01
C ILE A 245 -4.87 -24.63 17.12
N ASN A 246 -5.71 -24.58 18.15
CA ASN A 246 -6.82 -25.54 18.31
C ASN A 246 -7.89 -25.39 17.22
N LEU A 247 -8.18 -24.18 16.75
CA LEU A 247 -9.10 -23.94 15.62
C LEU A 247 -8.55 -24.50 14.29
N ILE A 248 -7.23 -24.39 14.07
CA ILE A 248 -6.58 -24.96 12.89
C ILE A 248 -6.57 -26.49 12.94
N GLN A 249 -6.32 -27.08 14.12
CA GLN A 249 -6.31 -28.54 14.30
C GLN A 249 -7.71 -29.18 14.28
N MET A 250 -8.78 -28.43 14.59
CA MET A 250 -10.16 -28.91 14.45
C MET A 250 -10.67 -28.95 12.99
N HIS A 251 -9.99 -28.25 12.09
CA HIS A 251 -10.35 -28.14 10.68
C HIS A 251 -9.40 -28.91 9.74
N SER A 252 -8.47 -29.70 10.28
CA SER A 252 -7.56 -30.62 9.56
C SER A 252 -7.91 -32.07 9.86
#